data_AF-A0A939PDL8-F1
#
_entry.id   AF-A0A939PDL8-F1
#
_cell.length_a   1.000
_cell.length_b   1.000
_cell.length_c   1.000
_cell.angle_alpha   90.00
_cell.angle_beta   90.00
_cell.angle_gamma   90.00
#
_symmetry.space_group_name_H-M   'P 1'
#
loop_
_entity.id
_entity.type
_entity.pdbx_description
1 polymer ?
#
loop_
_entity_poly.entity_id
_entity_poly.type
_entity_poly.pdbx_seq_one_letter_code
_entity_poly.pdbx_strand_id
1 'polypeptide(L)'
;MLGLTKILTATAAAVALGGATVALTTPAQAAARDGACDSGEFCYYYNSDNQGSISDFTGSVADYGTTQPSCYDFKGAGNGKGLCIKNNAASVWNRSSQTVRVYFNSNYGGTYQDFAAGAKGNLNSSLKNQNASHEFGPSARTNMSYGLYSASGGTITCGFDGYTTTPGRHEGIDIARSIGSDVHALVSGQVIYIAPGANGSSGLSTISVYNSSLDKTVIYLHSAPRASLAVGQTISRGQVIADEAWHGISSSSGAHTHVEMRLGRQTHAAKSVNDPVLDNPNPTSFWNSQGYNVR
;
A
#
# COMPACT_ATOMS: atom_id res chain seq x y z
N MET A 1 34.75 -55.91 50.06
CA MET A 1 36.00 -55.36 49.48
C MET A 1 35.61 -54.61 48.22
N LEU A 2 36.19 -53.42 48.03
CA LEU A 2 35.97 -52.42 46.97
C LEU A 2 35.53 -53.02 45.60
N GLY A 3 34.61 -52.39 44.87
CA GLY A 3 34.96 -51.19 44.12
C GLY A 3 33.80 -50.62 43.30
N LEU A 4 33.87 -49.31 43.16
CA LEU A 4 32.91 -48.39 42.56
C LEU A 4 33.21 -48.23 41.05
N THR A 5 32.21 -48.33 40.18
CA THR A 5 32.29 -47.69 38.85
C THR A 5 30.95 -47.09 38.46
N LYS A 6 30.89 -45.75 38.53
CA LYS A 6 29.87 -44.90 37.92
C LYS A 6 30.00 -44.96 36.39
N ILE A 7 28.90 -45.11 35.67
CA ILE A 7 28.70 -44.41 34.38
C ILE A 7 27.23 -43.94 34.31
N LEU A 8 27.09 -42.64 34.08
CA LEU A 8 25.86 -41.85 33.89
C LEU A 8 25.17 -42.26 32.57
N THR A 9 23.85 -42.08 32.38
CA THR A 9 23.11 -40.93 31.77
C THR A 9 21.95 -41.60 30.97
N ALA A 10 20.77 -41.06 30.69
CA ALA A 10 20.12 -39.79 30.91
C ALA A 10 18.59 -40.04 30.85
N THR A 11 17.85 -39.35 31.69
CA THR A 11 16.39 -39.23 31.69
C THR A 11 15.89 -38.48 30.45
N ALA A 12 14.94 -39.06 29.71
CA ALA A 12 14.12 -38.35 28.74
C ALA A 12 12.87 -37.81 29.44
N ALA A 13 12.88 -36.52 29.80
CA ALA A 13 11.68 -35.81 30.21
C ALA A 13 11.07 -35.13 28.98
N ALA A 14 9.87 -35.57 28.59
CA ALA A 14 9.09 -34.91 27.57
C ALA A 14 8.56 -33.57 28.11
N VAL A 15 9.08 -32.45 27.58
CA VAL A 15 8.56 -31.12 27.86
C VAL A 15 7.54 -30.78 26.78
N ALA A 16 6.26 -30.78 27.16
CA ALA A 16 5.20 -30.17 26.38
C ALA A 16 5.31 -28.64 26.52
N LEU A 17 5.80 -27.97 25.48
CA LEU A 17 5.72 -26.50 25.39
C LEU A 17 4.42 -26.13 24.70
N GLY A 18 3.44 -25.70 25.51
CA GLY A 18 2.26 -25.01 25.03
C GLY A 18 2.66 -23.74 24.30
N GLY A 19 2.33 -23.67 23.01
CA GLY A 19 2.49 -22.47 22.21
C GLY A 19 1.45 -21.43 22.64
N ALA A 20 1.87 -20.42 23.40
CA ALA A 20 1.10 -19.20 23.56
C ALA A 20 1.09 -18.47 22.22
N THR A 21 -0.04 -18.55 21.50
CA THR A 21 -0.33 -17.67 20.38
C THR A 21 -0.44 -16.26 20.94
N VAL A 22 0.61 -15.45 20.75
CA VAL A 22 0.54 -14.00 20.98
C VAL A 22 -0.37 -13.44 19.89
N ALA A 23 -1.66 -13.37 20.18
CA ALA A 23 -2.57 -12.54 19.42
C ALA A 23 -2.08 -11.10 19.58
N LEU A 24 -1.52 -10.53 18.52
CA LEU A 24 -1.28 -9.09 18.42
C LEU A 24 -2.67 -8.43 18.35
N THR A 25 -3.29 -8.20 19.50
CA THR A 25 -4.43 -7.30 19.60
C THR A 25 -3.90 -5.92 19.27
N THR A 26 -4.22 -5.40 18.09
CA THR A 26 -4.14 -3.96 17.86
C THR A 26 -4.92 -3.30 19.00
N PRO A 27 -4.41 -2.22 19.62
CA PRO A 27 -5.17 -1.54 20.64
C PRO A 27 -6.49 -1.14 20.00
N ALA A 28 -7.60 -1.62 20.56
CA ALA A 28 -8.92 -1.11 20.23
C ALA A 28 -8.87 0.39 20.54
N GLN A 29 -8.83 1.22 19.50
CA GLN A 29 -8.90 2.67 19.63
C GLN A 29 -10.33 3.02 20.02
N ALA A 30 -10.67 2.73 21.27
CA ALA A 30 -11.83 3.27 21.96
C ALA A 30 -11.53 4.73 22.39
N ALA A 31 -11.11 5.56 21.43
CA ALA A 31 -11.65 6.92 21.40
C ALA A 31 -13.16 6.77 21.62
N ALA A 32 -13.79 7.64 22.40
CA ALA A 32 -15.12 7.35 22.92
C ALA A 32 -16.17 7.03 21.83
N ARG A 33 -15.91 7.34 20.53
CA ARG A 33 -16.77 6.99 19.38
C ARG A 33 -18.22 7.28 19.72
N ASP A 34 -18.40 8.42 20.38
CA ASP A 34 -19.60 8.79 21.09
C ASP A 34 -20.51 9.67 20.22
N GLY A 35 -20.03 10.05 19.03
CA GLY A 35 -20.77 10.89 18.10
C GLY A 35 -20.78 12.36 18.48
N ALA A 36 -19.91 12.78 19.41
CA ALA A 36 -19.50 14.16 19.60
C ALA A 36 -18.21 14.44 18.82
N CYS A 37 -17.74 15.68 18.84
CA CYS A 37 -16.44 16.02 18.30
C CYS A 37 -15.68 16.79 19.36
N ASP A 38 -14.95 16.07 20.19
CA ASP A 38 -14.31 16.56 21.39
C ASP A 38 -12.88 17.06 21.15
N SER A 39 -12.31 17.66 22.19
CA SER A 39 -10.91 18.10 22.15
C SER A 39 -10.00 16.88 22.02
N GLY A 40 -9.09 16.91 21.04
CA GLY A 40 -8.18 15.80 20.76
C GLY A 40 -8.60 14.92 19.58
N GLU A 41 -9.79 15.13 19.02
CA GLU A 41 -10.37 14.24 18.00
C GLU A 41 -10.27 14.76 16.57
N PHE A 42 -10.34 13.83 15.62
CA PHE A 42 -10.64 14.11 14.23
C PHE A 42 -12.01 13.54 13.88
N CYS A 43 -12.89 14.40 13.38
CA CYS A 43 -14.31 14.09 13.24
C CYS A 43 -14.76 14.19 11.79
N TYR A 44 -15.45 13.17 11.32
CA TYR A 44 -16.16 13.16 10.05
C TYR A 44 -17.62 13.54 10.23
N TYR A 45 -18.16 14.22 9.23
CA TYR A 45 -19.56 14.60 9.13
C TYR A 45 -20.14 14.06 7.83
N TYR A 46 -21.35 13.52 7.91
CA TYR A 46 -22.06 12.93 6.77
C TYR A 46 -22.36 13.96 5.67
N ASN A 47 -22.71 15.20 6.04
CA ASN A 47 -23.00 16.28 5.09
C ASN A 47 -21.91 17.35 5.05
N SER A 48 -21.97 18.19 4.02
CA SER A 48 -21.13 19.38 3.92
C SER A 48 -21.43 20.37 5.04
N ASP A 49 -20.46 21.26 5.26
CA ASP A 49 -20.53 22.36 6.23
C ASP A 49 -20.71 21.87 7.67
N ASN A 50 -20.13 20.70 7.96
CA ASN A 50 -20.13 20.04 9.26
C ASN A 50 -21.54 19.75 9.79
N GLN A 51 -22.42 19.30 8.91
CA GLN A 51 -23.80 18.91 9.23
C GLN A 51 -23.99 17.39 9.21
N GLY A 52 -25.11 16.94 9.77
CA GLY A 52 -25.47 15.51 9.83
C GLY A 52 -24.77 14.78 10.97
N SER A 53 -24.83 13.45 10.91
CA SER A 53 -24.25 12.56 11.90
C SER A 53 -22.71 12.60 11.88
N ILE A 54 -22.10 12.33 13.03
CA ILE A 54 -20.68 12.50 13.30
C ILE A 54 -20.02 11.15 13.58
N SER A 55 -18.79 10.99 13.12
CA SER A 55 -17.89 9.92 13.56
C SER A 55 -16.57 10.52 14.00
N ASP A 56 -16.13 10.21 15.21
CA ASP A 56 -14.93 10.74 15.86
C ASP A 56 -13.83 9.67 16.03
N PHE A 57 -12.58 10.16 16.10
CA PHE A 57 -11.36 9.35 16.14
C PHE A 57 -10.25 10.07 16.90
N THR A 58 -9.47 9.35 17.72
CA THR A 58 -8.26 9.90 18.39
C THR A 58 -6.95 9.41 17.78
N GLY A 59 -7.00 8.64 16.70
CA GLY A 59 -5.81 8.12 16.04
C GLY A 59 -6.10 7.56 14.66
N SER A 60 -5.02 7.19 13.96
CA SER A 60 -5.08 6.80 12.55
C SER A 60 -5.89 5.53 12.33
N VAL A 61 -6.65 5.50 11.23
CA VAL A 61 -7.42 4.33 10.79
C VAL A 61 -7.10 4.02 9.34
N ALA A 62 -6.49 2.85 9.13
CA ALA A 62 -6.03 2.38 7.82
C ALA A 62 -7.18 1.87 6.93
N ASP A 63 -8.27 1.35 7.49
CA ASP A 63 -9.44 0.98 6.70
C ASP A 63 -10.71 1.20 7.51
N TYR A 64 -11.64 1.94 6.92
CA TYR A 64 -12.94 2.19 7.53
C TYR A 64 -13.87 0.99 7.50
N GLY A 65 -13.58 -0.02 6.68
CA GLY A 65 -14.53 -1.09 6.39
C GLY A 65 -15.72 -0.59 5.55
N THR A 66 -16.42 -1.52 4.92
CA THR A 66 -17.50 -1.21 3.96
C THR A 66 -18.88 -1.59 4.48
N THR A 67 -18.97 -2.51 5.45
CA THR A 67 -20.23 -3.07 5.91
C THR A 67 -20.31 -3.19 7.44
N GLN A 68 -21.51 -2.99 7.96
CA GLN A 68 -21.87 -3.26 9.34
C GLN A 68 -21.81 -4.78 9.62
N PRO A 69 -21.48 -5.22 10.85
CA PRO A 69 -21.23 -4.38 12.04
C PRO A 69 -19.78 -3.90 12.16
N SER A 70 -18.91 -4.26 11.22
CA SER A 70 -17.46 -4.05 11.33
C SER A 70 -16.96 -2.69 10.85
N CYS A 71 -17.73 -1.97 10.05
CA CYS A 71 -17.31 -0.68 9.55
C CYS A 71 -17.35 0.39 10.64
N TYR A 72 -16.48 1.39 10.50
CA TYR A 72 -16.62 2.62 11.23
C TYR A 72 -17.82 3.37 10.67
N ASP A 73 -18.73 3.78 11.53
CA ASP A 73 -20.02 4.38 11.19
C ASP A 73 -20.21 5.75 11.85
N PHE A 74 -21.15 6.53 11.32
CA PHE A 74 -21.56 7.76 11.97
C PHE A 74 -22.43 7.45 13.20
N LYS A 75 -22.00 7.90 14.37
CA LYS A 75 -22.60 7.62 15.69
C LYS A 75 -23.56 8.71 16.15
N GLY A 76 -23.25 9.97 15.82
CA GLY A 76 -24.03 11.14 16.24
C GLY A 76 -25.48 11.14 15.76
N ALA A 77 -26.31 12.01 16.32
CA ALA A 77 -27.69 12.18 15.83
C ALA A 77 -27.73 12.82 14.42
N GLY A 78 -28.82 12.60 13.70
CA GLY A 78 -29.09 13.25 12.41
C GLY A 78 -28.80 12.37 11.18
N ASN A 79 -28.87 13.02 10.00
CA ASN A 79 -28.72 12.34 8.71
C ASN A 79 -27.39 11.60 8.61
N GLY A 80 -27.44 10.34 8.18
CA GLY A 80 -26.27 9.47 8.02
C GLY A 80 -25.96 8.55 9.21
N LYS A 81 -26.68 8.67 10.34
CA LYS A 81 -26.47 7.81 11.51
C LYS A 81 -26.53 6.32 11.15
N GLY A 82 -25.53 5.56 11.60
CA GLY A 82 -25.40 4.12 11.37
C GLY A 82 -24.87 3.73 9.99
N LEU A 83 -24.70 4.68 9.06
CA LEU A 83 -24.03 4.41 7.78
C LEU A 83 -22.52 4.34 8.00
N CYS A 84 -21.86 3.45 7.26
CA CYS A 84 -20.41 3.37 7.23
C CYS A 84 -19.81 4.69 6.70
N ILE A 85 -18.72 5.16 7.30
CA ILE A 85 -18.07 6.41 6.89
C ILE A 85 -17.37 6.31 5.53
N LYS A 86 -17.00 5.09 5.11
CA LYS A 86 -16.33 4.85 3.83
C LYS A 86 -17.22 5.32 2.70
N ASN A 87 -16.68 6.21 1.87
CA ASN A 87 -17.36 6.82 0.73
C ASN A 87 -18.65 7.60 1.08
N ASN A 88 -18.83 8.02 2.33
CA ASN A 88 -20.04 8.73 2.76
C ASN A 88 -19.76 10.00 3.54
N ALA A 89 -18.49 10.35 3.80
CA ALA A 89 -18.17 11.58 4.51
C ALA A 89 -18.03 12.77 3.56
N ALA A 90 -18.54 13.92 3.97
CA ALA A 90 -18.52 15.14 3.15
C ALA A 90 -17.75 16.30 3.77
N SER A 91 -17.57 16.33 5.09
CA SER A 91 -16.77 17.35 5.76
C SER A 91 -16.12 16.82 7.03
N VAL A 92 -15.15 17.57 7.55
CA VAL A 92 -14.36 17.18 8.72
C VAL A 92 -14.13 18.34 9.68
N TRP A 93 -13.81 18.00 10.93
CA TRP A 93 -13.24 18.93 11.90
C TRP A 93 -12.08 18.26 12.62
N ASN A 94 -10.89 18.86 12.50
CA ASN A 94 -9.71 18.44 13.23
C ASN A 94 -9.59 19.21 14.54
N ARG A 95 -10.04 18.63 15.64
CA ARG A 95 -9.87 19.15 17.01
C ARG A 95 -8.65 18.55 17.72
N SER A 96 -7.82 17.79 17.00
CA SER A 96 -6.54 17.29 17.50
C SER A 96 -5.43 18.36 17.42
N SER A 97 -4.26 18.04 17.99
CA SER A 97 -3.06 18.87 17.91
C SER A 97 -2.18 18.60 16.69
N GLN A 98 -2.56 17.64 15.84
CA GLN A 98 -1.74 17.19 14.71
C GLN A 98 -2.44 17.50 13.38
N THR A 99 -1.66 17.59 12.30
CA THR A 99 -2.24 17.51 10.96
C THR A 99 -2.84 16.12 10.77
N VAL A 100 -4.06 16.05 10.23
CA VAL A 100 -4.70 14.79 9.83
C VAL A 100 -4.88 14.77 8.33
N ARG A 101 -4.42 13.68 7.70
CA ARG A 101 -4.55 13.45 6.27
C ARG A 101 -5.67 12.47 6.00
N VAL A 102 -6.62 12.87 5.15
CA VAL A 102 -7.70 11.99 4.66
C VAL A 102 -7.34 11.45 3.30
N TYR A 103 -7.48 10.15 3.10
CA TYR A 103 -7.11 9.43 1.88
C TYR A 103 -8.32 8.86 1.17
N PHE A 104 -8.20 8.80 -0.17
CA PHE A 104 -9.19 8.19 -1.04
C PHE A 104 -9.31 6.69 -0.83
N ASN A 105 -8.17 5.98 -0.79
CA ASN A 105 -8.11 4.53 -0.63
C ASN A 105 -7.83 4.12 0.82
N SER A 106 -8.15 2.86 1.13
CA SER A 106 -7.67 2.22 2.36
C SER A 106 -6.13 2.12 2.35
N ASN A 107 -5.55 1.81 3.50
CA ASN A 107 -4.11 1.67 3.75
C ASN A 107 -3.30 2.95 3.50
N TYR A 108 -3.91 4.13 3.65
CA TYR A 108 -3.30 5.44 3.42
C TYR A 108 -2.81 5.61 1.97
N GLY A 109 -3.65 5.21 1.00
CA GLY A 109 -3.33 5.22 -0.42
C GLY A 109 -4.12 6.24 -1.25
N GLY A 110 -3.61 6.56 -2.44
CA GLY A 110 -4.28 7.43 -3.42
C GLY A 110 -4.21 8.93 -3.09
N THR A 111 -5.10 9.68 -3.73
CA THR A 111 -5.26 11.13 -3.50
C THR A 111 -5.61 11.40 -2.04
N TYR A 112 -5.13 12.52 -1.52
CA TYR A 112 -5.37 12.92 -0.14
C TYR A 112 -5.62 14.42 0.02
N GLN A 113 -6.14 14.80 1.18
CA GLN A 113 -6.28 16.18 1.65
C GLN A 113 -5.82 16.29 3.10
N ASP A 114 -5.01 17.30 3.37
CA ASP A 114 -4.49 17.59 4.71
C ASP A 114 -5.37 18.62 5.41
N PHE A 115 -5.62 18.37 6.70
CA PHE A 115 -6.32 19.27 7.60
C PHE A 115 -5.41 19.59 8.77
N ALA A 116 -4.94 20.83 8.85
CA ALA A 116 -4.13 21.31 9.97
C ALA A 116 -4.89 21.22 11.31
N ALA A 117 -4.17 21.29 12.44
CA ALA A 117 -4.79 21.37 13.76
C ALA A 117 -5.80 22.53 13.82
N GLY A 118 -7.01 22.26 14.34
CA GLY A 118 -8.11 23.21 14.39
C GLY A 118 -8.91 23.39 13.09
N ALA A 119 -8.43 22.85 11.96
CA ALA A 119 -9.08 23.04 10.67
C ALA A 119 -10.48 22.42 10.63
N LYS A 120 -11.44 23.16 10.08
CA LYS A 120 -12.83 22.75 9.93
C LYS A 120 -13.28 23.09 8.52
N GLY A 121 -13.84 22.13 7.80
CA GLY A 121 -14.30 22.38 6.43
C GLY A 121 -14.66 21.14 5.62
N ASN A 122 -15.03 21.37 4.37
CA ASN A 122 -15.45 20.35 3.42
C ASN A 122 -14.27 19.52 2.89
N LEU A 123 -14.53 18.25 2.64
CA LEU A 123 -13.66 17.45 1.77
C LEU A 123 -13.76 18.00 0.34
N ASN A 124 -12.62 18.04 -0.36
CA ASN A 124 -12.57 18.49 -1.75
C ASN A 124 -13.32 17.52 -2.69
N SER A 125 -13.49 17.91 -3.95
CA SER A 125 -14.25 17.13 -4.94
C SER A 125 -13.71 15.72 -5.17
N SER A 126 -12.41 15.50 -4.97
CA SER A 126 -11.80 14.18 -5.11
C SER A 126 -12.07 13.26 -3.91
N LEU A 127 -12.42 13.78 -2.73
CA LEU A 127 -12.55 13.00 -1.50
C LEU A 127 -13.93 13.01 -0.88
N LYS A 128 -14.76 14.00 -1.20
CA LYS A 128 -16.15 14.02 -0.74
C LYS A 128 -16.85 12.76 -1.23
N ASN A 129 -17.40 12.00 -0.28
CA ASN A 129 -18.03 10.70 -0.51
C ASN A 129 -17.10 9.66 -1.17
N GLN A 130 -15.79 9.81 -1.02
CA GLN A 130 -14.78 8.95 -1.63
C GLN A 130 -13.56 8.77 -0.70
N ASN A 131 -13.80 8.71 0.61
CA ASN A 131 -12.78 8.57 1.64
C ASN A 131 -12.75 7.15 2.23
N ALA A 132 -11.56 6.61 2.49
CA ALA A 132 -11.43 5.23 3.01
C ALA A 132 -10.39 5.04 4.13
N SER A 133 -9.50 6.02 4.38
CA SER A 133 -8.58 5.99 5.52
C SER A 133 -8.12 7.39 5.94
N HIS A 134 -7.55 7.51 7.15
CA HIS A 134 -6.92 8.75 7.62
C HIS A 134 -5.72 8.52 8.53
N GLU A 135 -4.75 9.42 8.46
CA GLU A 135 -3.49 9.35 9.22
C GLU A 135 -3.27 10.63 10.02
N PHE A 136 -3.12 10.50 11.33
CA PHE A 136 -2.64 11.55 12.21
C PHE A 136 -1.13 11.68 12.06
N GLY A 137 -0.63 12.92 11.96
CA GLY A 137 0.79 13.20 11.84
C GLY A 137 1.44 12.48 10.64
N PRO A 138 0.92 12.66 9.41
CA PRO A 138 1.41 11.94 8.24
C PRO A 138 2.89 12.20 8.00
N SER A 139 3.66 11.14 7.77
CA SER A 139 5.07 11.26 7.40
C SER A 139 5.23 11.90 6.03
N ALA A 140 6.33 12.64 5.83
CA ALA A 140 6.72 13.08 4.50
C ALA A 140 7.13 11.85 3.66
N ARG A 141 6.47 11.67 2.51
CA ARG A 141 6.70 10.57 1.57
C ARG A 141 6.82 11.13 0.15
N THR A 142 7.62 10.48 -0.68
CA THR A 142 7.76 10.81 -2.10
C THR A 142 6.64 10.15 -2.90
N ASN A 143 6.06 10.81 -3.90
CA ASN A 143 5.12 10.12 -4.79
C ASN A 143 5.84 8.97 -5.51
N MET A 144 5.24 7.78 -5.55
CA MET A 144 5.84 6.59 -6.16
C MET A 144 6.13 6.82 -7.65
N SER A 145 5.26 7.56 -8.34
CA SER A 145 5.46 8.02 -9.73
C SER A 145 6.75 8.83 -9.91
N TYR A 146 7.01 9.77 -9.00
CA TYR A 146 8.27 10.52 -8.98
C TYR A 146 9.45 9.63 -8.56
N GLY A 147 9.25 8.71 -7.62
CA GLY A 147 10.27 7.77 -7.19
C GLY A 147 10.76 6.84 -8.31
N LEU A 148 9.86 6.43 -9.20
CA LEU A 148 10.17 5.54 -10.31
C LEU A 148 10.91 6.26 -11.43
N TYR A 149 10.49 7.48 -11.77
CA TYR A 149 11.06 8.21 -12.91
C TYR A 149 12.08 9.28 -12.54
N SER A 150 12.23 9.60 -11.25
CA SER A 150 13.00 10.74 -10.73
C SER A 150 12.69 12.07 -11.46
N ALA A 151 11.47 12.21 -11.95
CA ALA A 151 11.04 13.32 -12.79
C ALA A 151 9.53 13.59 -12.63
N SER A 152 9.12 14.84 -12.86
CA SER A 152 7.70 15.20 -12.89
C SER A 152 6.98 14.63 -14.11
N GLY A 153 5.64 14.59 -14.04
CA GLY A 153 4.77 14.16 -15.15
C GLY A 153 4.45 12.67 -15.16
N GLY A 154 5.05 11.87 -14.26
CA GLY A 154 4.63 10.49 -14.04
C GLY A 154 3.25 10.41 -13.38
N THR A 155 2.45 9.42 -13.77
CA THR A 155 1.09 9.20 -13.25
C THR A 155 0.85 7.70 -13.09
N ILE A 156 0.15 7.31 -12.01
CA ILE A 156 -0.39 5.95 -11.88
C ILE A 156 -1.58 5.82 -12.83
N THR A 157 -1.46 4.97 -13.85
CA THR A 157 -2.50 4.72 -14.86
C THR A 157 -3.43 3.57 -14.46
N CYS A 158 -2.93 2.61 -13.68
CA CYS A 158 -3.73 1.55 -13.07
C CYS A 158 -3.16 1.19 -11.69
N GLY A 159 -4.01 1.23 -10.66
CA GLY A 159 -3.64 0.80 -9.31
C GLY A 159 -3.71 -0.72 -9.14
N PHE A 160 -3.24 -1.20 -7.98
CA PHE A 160 -3.45 -2.58 -7.56
C PHE A 160 -4.95 -2.91 -7.53
N ASP A 161 -5.31 -4.08 -8.05
CA ASP A 161 -6.68 -4.51 -8.27
C ASP A 161 -7.54 -3.52 -9.08
N GLY A 162 -6.90 -2.76 -9.96
CA GLY A 162 -7.50 -1.63 -10.66
C GLY A 162 -8.08 -1.93 -12.05
N TYR A 163 -8.10 -3.19 -12.49
CA TYR A 163 -8.62 -3.54 -13.81
C TYR A 163 -10.14 -3.31 -13.88
N THR A 164 -10.57 -2.52 -14.86
CA THR A 164 -11.99 -2.22 -15.15
C THR A 164 -12.42 -2.70 -16.53
N THR A 165 -11.48 -2.78 -17.48
CA THR A 165 -11.71 -3.17 -18.87
C THR A 165 -10.92 -4.40 -19.31
N THR A 166 -9.97 -4.85 -18.49
CA THR A 166 -9.16 -6.04 -18.73
C THR A 166 -9.68 -7.18 -17.84
N PRO A 167 -10.06 -8.34 -18.39
CA PRO A 167 -10.44 -9.47 -17.56
C PRO A 167 -9.29 -9.91 -16.65
N GLY A 168 -9.59 -10.11 -15.37
CA GLY A 168 -8.63 -10.54 -14.35
C GLY A 168 -8.44 -9.53 -13.23
N ARG A 169 -7.35 -9.65 -12.46
CA ARG A 169 -7.01 -8.80 -11.32
C ARG A 169 -5.63 -8.21 -11.49
N HIS A 170 -5.46 -6.92 -11.27
CA HIS A 170 -4.18 -6.27 -11.46
C HIS A 170 -3.26 -6.45 -10.24
N GLU A 171 -2.18 -7.21 -10.38
CA GLU A 171 -1.31 -7.61 -9.25
C GLU A 171 -0.26 -6.55 -8.85
N GLY A 172 -0.11 -5.52 -9.66
CA GLY A 172 0.87 -4.45 -9.45
C GLY A 172 0.26 -3.07 -9.62
N ILE A 173 1.12 -2.11 -9.96
CA ILE A 173 0.77 -0.72 -10.18
C ILE A 173 1.43 -0.30 -11.50
N ASP A 174 0.62 0.20 -12.43
CA ASP A 174 1.09 0.70 -13.71
C ASP A 174 1.36 2.19 -13.58
N ILE A 175 2.57 2.60 -13.91
CA ILE A 175 3.02 3.98 -13.82
C ILE A 175 3.56 4.40 -15.18
N ALA A 176 2.94 5.40 -15.78
CA ALA A 176 3.34 5.93 -17.08
C ALA A 176 3.94 7.34 -16.94
N ARG A 177 4.86 7.68 -17.83
CA ARG A 177 5.36 9.05 -18.01
C ARG A 177 5.56 9.37 -19.49
N SER A 178 6.63 8.86 -20.08
CA SER A 178 6.98 9.00 -21.49
C SER A 178 8.01 7.94 -21.88
N ILE A 179 7.80 7.27 -23.01
CA ILE A 179 8.75 6.27 -23.56
C ILE A 179 10.18 6.82 -23.55
N GLY A 180 11.11 6.03 -23.04
CA GLY A 180 12.52 6.41 -22.87
C GLY A 180 12.84 7.11 -21.54
N SER A 181 11.87 7.32 -20.64
CA SER A 181 12.17 7.83 -19.29
C SER A 181 12.99 6.81 -18.50
N ASP A 182 14.00 7.28 -17.76
CA ASP A 182 14.74 6.42 -16.83
C ASP A 182 13.82 5.80 -15.78
N VAL A 183 13.85 4.47 -15.67
CA VAL A 183 13.20 3.70 -14.61
C VAL A 183 14.22 3.40 -13.52
N HIS A 184 13.93 3.89 -12.31
CA HIS A 184 14.79 3.79 -11.15
C HIS A 184 14.28 2.70 -10.20
N ALA A 185 15.19 1.95 -9.60
CA ALA A 185 14.86 0.95 -8.60
C ALA A 185 14.21 1.63 -7.38
N LEU A 186 12.99 1.20 -7.04
CA LEU A 186 12.23 1.73 -5.90
C LEU A 186 12.74 1.17 -4.55
N VAL A 187 13.46 0.05 -4.59
CA VAL A 187 14.08 -0.57 -3.42
C VAL A 187 15.53 -0.94 -3.74
N SER A 188 16.37 -0.95 -2.70
CA SER A 188 17.67 -1.64 -2.78
C SER A 188 17.45 -3.15 -2.75
N GLY A 189 18.35 -3.91 -3.36
CA GLY A 189 18.27 -5.36 -3.36
C GLY A 189 19.25 -6.02 -4.33
N GLN A 190 19.12 -7.33 -4.48
CA GLN A 190 19.83 -8.09 -5.51
C GLN A 190 18.91 -8.25 -6.72
N VAL A 191 19.43 -8.04 -7.93
CA VAL A 191 18.73 -8.42 -9.16
C VAL A 191 18.79 -9.94 -9.29
N ILE A 192 17.64 -10.60 -9.33
CA ILE A 192 17.54 -12.06 -9.30
C ILE A 192 17.00 -12.67 -10.59
N TYR A 193 16.43 -11.84 -11.46
CA TYR A 193 15.95 -12.25 -12.77
C TYR A 193 15.91 -11.05 -13.71
N ILE A 194 16.27 -11.28 -14.98
CA ILE A 194 16.13 -10.32 -16.07
C ILE A 194 15.60 -11.08 -17.28
N ALA A 195 14.50 -10.60 -17.85
CA ALA A 195 14.07 -10.91 -19.21
C ALA A 195 14.07 -9.59 -20.01
N PRO A 196 14.83 -9.48 -21.11
CA PRO A 196 14.97 -8.21 -21.83
C PRO A 196 13.66 -7.76 -22.49
N GLY A 197 12.86 -8.69 -23.02
CA GLY A 197 11.65 -8.38 -23.77
C GLY A 197 11.90 -7.60 -25.06
N ALA A 198 10.82 -7.15 -25.69
CA ALA A 198 10.83 -6.29 -26.86
C ALA A 198 9.49 -5.56 -26.99
N ASN A 199 9.52 -4.35 -27.55
CA ASN A 199 8.33 -3.61 -27.97
C ASN A 199 7.38 -4.49 -28.81
N GLY A 200 6.09 -4.51 -28.47
CA GLY A 200 5.09 -5.37 -29.11
C GLY A 200 4.59 -6.49 -28.19
N SER A 201 3.44 -7.07 -28.53
CA SER A 201 2.70 -8.01 -27.68
C SER A 201 3.46 -9.29 -27.27
N SER A 202 4.52 -9.66 -27.99
CA SER A 202 5.20 -10.95 -27.82
C SER A 202 6.44 -10.89 -26.92
N GLY A 203 6.84 -9.70 -26.44
CA GLY A 203 8.13 -9.49 -25.78
C GLY A 203 8.02 -8.93 -24.37
N LEU A 204 7.35 -9.61 -23.44
CA LEU A 204 7.31 -9.17 -22.04
C LEU A 204 8.73 -9.11 -21.46
N SER A 205 9.09 -7.94 -20.93
CA SER A 205 10.29 -7.77 -20.14
C SER A 205 10.02 -8.00 -18.66
N THR A 206 11.06 -8.35 -17.90
CA THR A 206 10.97 -8.55 -16.45
C THR A 206 12.29 -8.18 -15.81
N ILE A 207 12.25 -7.40 -14.73
CA ILE A 207 13.38 -7.22 -13.82
C ILE A 207 12.87 -7.53 -12.42
N SER A 208 13.51 -8.46 -11.71
CA SER A 208 13.10 -8.84 -10.36
C SER A 208 14.20 -8.51 -9.38
N VAL A 209 13.89 -7.67 -8.38
CA VAL A 209 14.83 -7.17 -7.36
C VAL A 209 14.41 -7.68 -6.00
N TYR A 210 15.17 -8.63 -5.46
CA TYR A 210 14.92 -9.20 -4.13
C TYR A 210 15.59 -8.38 -3.04
N ASN A 211 14.80 -7.92 -2.08
CA ASN A 211 15.29 -7.31 -0.85
C ASN A 211 15.22 -8.34 0.28
N SER A 212 16.38 -8.87 0.68
CA SER A 212 16.49 -9.88 1.73
C SER A 212 16.07 -9.39 3.11
N SER A 213 16.28 -8.10 3.42
CA SER A 213 15.90 -7.54 4.72
C SER A 213 14.38 -7.43 4.92
N LEU A 214 13.63 -7.29 3.82
CA LEU A 214 12.17 -7.19 3.83
C LEU A 214 11.48 -8.53 3.54
N ASP A 215 12.26 -9.50 3.05
CA ASP A 215 11.77 -10.73 2.43
C ASP A 215 10.65 -10.47 1.42
N LYS A 216 10.95 -9.59 0.46
CA LYS A 216 10.08 -9.19 -0.66
C LYS A 216 10.86 -9.09 -1.94
N THR A 217 10.16 -9.31 -3.05
CA THR A 217 10.68 -9.01 -4.40
C THR A 217 9.87 -7.90 -5.03
N VAL A 218 10.55 -6.89 -5.58
CA VAL A 218 9.92 -5.87 -6.43
C VAL A 218 10.20 -6.22 -7.88
N ILE A 219 9.15 -6.30 -8.69
CA ILE A 219 9.21 -6.74 -10.08
C ILE A 219 8.77 -5.60 -10.98
N TYR A 220 9.55 -5.37 -12.05
CA TYR A 220 9.30 -4.36 -13.06
C TYR A 220 9.02 -5.06 -14.39
N LEU A 221 7.87 -4.77 -15.00
CA LEU A 221 7.53 -5.26 -16.35
C LEU A 221 7.37 -4.09 -17.32
N HIS A 222 7.31 -4.42 -18.61
CA HIS A 222 7.02 -3.51 -19.73
C HIS A 222 8.09 -2.43 -20.02
N SER A 223 9.13 -2.33 -19.20
CA SER A 223 10.31 -1.46 -19.43
C SER A 223 11.40 -2.15 -20.26
N ALA A 224 12.32 -1.39 -20.85
CA ALA A 224 13.51 -1.92 -21.52
C ALA A 224 14.71 -1.97 -20.54
N PRO A 225 15.15 -3.15 -20.06
CA PRO A 225 16.24 -3.25 -19.09
C PRO A 225 17.55 -2.64 -19.61
N ARG A 226 18.30 -1.95 -18.75
CA ARG A 226 19.62 -1.41 -19.10
C ARG A 226 20.60 -2.53 -19.39
N ALA A 227 21.39 -2.39 -20.45
CA ALA A 227 22.40 -3.39 -20.85
C ALA A 227 23.49 -3.60 -19.78
N SER A 228 23.69 -2.64 -18.88
CA SER A 228 24.61 -2.75 -17.74
C SER A 228 24.05 -3.53 -16.56
N LEU A 229 22.75 -3.85 -16.55
CA LEU A 229 22.11 -4.57 -15.46
C LEU A 229 22.39 -6.08 -15.58
N ALA A 230 22.81 -6.71 -14.49
CA ALA A 230 23.13 -8.13 -14.47
C ALA A 230 22.44 -8.88 -13.32
N VAL A 231 22.04 -10.13 -13.57
CA VAL A 231 21.58 -11.04 -12.51
C VAL A 231 22.73 -11.27 -11.50
N GLY A 232 22.42 -11.20 -10.21
CA GLY A 232 23.37 -11.27 -9.11
C GLY A 232 23.86 -9.90 -8.63
N GLN A 233 23.71 -8.85 -9.43
CA GLN A 233 24.10 -7.49 -9.07
C GLN A 233 23.30 -6.98 -7.87
N THR A 234 23.99 -6.41 -6.87
CA THR A 234 23.34 -5.60 -5.84
C THR A 234 23.16 -4.19 -6.36
N ILE A 235 21.93 -3.67 -6.23
CA ILE A 235 21.55 -2.33 -6.65
C ILE A 235 21.04 -1.53 -5.47
N SER A 236 21.22 -0.21 -5.55
CA SER A 236 20.66 0.73 -4.58
C SER A 236 19.32 1.27 -5.07
N ARG A 237 18.44 1.63 -4.13
CA ARG A 237 17.28 2.48 -4.41
C ARG A 237 17.73 3.73 -5.16
N GLY A 238 17.01 4.10 -6.21
CA GLY A 238 17.33 5.22 -7.09
C GLY A 238 18.36 4.89 -8.18
N GLN A 239 18.88 3.67 -8.26
CA GLN A 239 19.70 3.27 -9.40
C GLN A 239 18.83 3.11 -10.65
N VAL A 240 19.25 3.65 -11.79
CA VAL A 240 18.60 3.40 -13.08
C VAL A 240 18.76 1.92 -13.47
N ILE A 241 17.64 1.25 -13.78
CA ILE A 241 17.58 -0.18 -14.12
C ILE A 241 16.97 -0.45 -15.49
N ALA A 242 16.17 0.48 -16.02
CA ALA A 242 15.53 0.34 -17.33
C ALA A 242 15.19 1.71 -17.93
N ASP A 243 14.65 1.70 -19.15
CA ASP A 243 13.91 2.80 -19.75
C ASP A 243 12.42 2.44 -19.84
N GLU A 244 11.51 3.39 -19.66
CA GLU A 244 10.08 3.19 -19.92
C GLU A 244 9.87 2.77 -21.37
N ALA A 245 9.12 1.69 -21.57
CA ALA A 245 8.87 1.13 -22.89
C ALA A 245 7.45 0.55 -22.95
N TRP A 246 7.22 -0.28 -23.96
CA TRP A 246 5.96 -1.01 -24.14
C TRP A 246 6.25 -2.48 -24.46
N HIS A 247 7.21 -3.05 -23.73
CA HIS A 247 7.67 -4.42 -23.91
C HIS A 247 6.56 -5.40 -23.53
N GLY A 248 6.06 -6.21 -24.47
CA GLY A 248 4.93 -7.11 -24.22
C GLY A 248 3.56 -6.43 -24.27
N ILE A 249 3.48 -5.19 -24.75
CA ILE A 249 2.22 -4.44 -24.92
C ILE A 249 1.93 -4.29 -26.42
N SER A 250 0.67 -4.24 -26.83
CA SER A 250 0.28 -4.23 -28.24
C SER A 250 0.51 -2.91 -28.98
N SER A 251 0.67 -1.80 -28.25
CA SER A 251 0.83 -0.46 -28.82
C SER A 251 1.67 0.42 -27.90
N SER A 252 2.43 1.34 -28.50
CA SER A 252 3.19 2.37 -27.79
C SER A 252 2.31 3.33 -26.99
N SER A 253 1.02 3.47 -27.35
CA SER A 253 0.06 4.28 -26.57
C SER A 253 -0.25 3.69 -25.20
N GLY A 254 0.06 2.40 -24.99
CA GLY A 254 -0.07 1.72 -23.71
C GLY A 254 1.25 1.66 -22.93
N ALA A 255 2.29 2.40 -23.33
CA ALA A 255 3.57 2.39 -22.62
C ALA A 255 3.40 2.77 -21.14
N HIS A 256 3.99 1.96 -20.28
CA HIS A 256 4.08 2.17 -18.84
C HIS A 256 5.15 1.24 -18.28
N THR A 257 5.51 1.44 -17.01
CA THR A 257 6.22 0.45 -16.22
C THR A 257 5.26 -0.13 -15.19
N HIS A 258 5.08 -1.44 -15.24
CA HIS A 258 4.32 -2.15 -14.21
C HIS A 258 5.25 -2.48 -13.05
N VAL A 259 4.83 -2.17 -11.82
CA VAL A 259 5.58 -2.45 -10.60
C VAL A 259 4.75 -3.32 -9.66
N GLU A 260 5.25 -4.52 -9.38
CA GLU A 260 4.63 -5.48 -8.47
C GLU A 260 5.51 -5.72 -7.24
N MET A 261 4.89 -5.85 -6.06
CA MET A 261 5.56 -6.33 -4.87
C MET A 261 5.06 -7.75 -4.55
N ARG A 262 5.99 -8.69 -4.45
CA ARG A 262 5.73 -10.08 -4.09
C ARG A 262 6.32 -10.46 -2.74
N LEU A 263 5.63 -11.36 -2.05
CA LEU A 263 6.13 -11.99 -0.82
C LEU A 263 7.29 -12.96 -1.15
N GLY A 264 8.37 -12.87 -0.38
CA GLY A 264 9.52 -13.75 -0.52
C GLY A 264 10.36 -13.48 -1.77
N ARG A 265 11.20 -14.46 -2.11
CA ARG A 265 12.05 -14.44 -3.31
C ARG A 265 11.26 -14.98 -4.51
N GLN A 266 10.95 -14.11 -5.48
CA GLN A 266 10.15 -14.45 -6.65
C GLN A 266 10.82 -13.97 -7.93
N THR A 267 10.91 -14.81 -8.96
CA THR A 267 11.55 -14.40 -10.22
C THR A 267 10.58 -13.75 -11.21
N HIS A 268 9.27 -13.94 -11.05
CA HIS A 268 8.25 -13.50 -12.00
C HIS A 268 7.06 -12.82 -11.31
N ALA A 269 6.42 -11.90 -12.04
CA ALA A 269 5.16 -11.27 -11.66
C ALA A 269 4.04 -12.31 -11.48
N ALA A 270 3.03 -11.98 -10.68
CA ALA A 270 1.82 -12.77 -10.56
C ALA A 270 0.98 -12.64 -11.83
N LYS A 271 0.17 -13.65 -12.11
CA LYS A 271 -0.66 -13.64 -13.30
C LYS A 271 -1.83 -12.69 -13.06
N SER A 272 -1.93 -11.63 -13.86
CA SER A 272 -3.03 -10.65 -13.75
C SER A 272 -4.15 -10.86 -14.77
N VAL A 273 -3.78 -11.06 -16.04
CA VAL A 273 -4.76 -11.12 -17.15
C VAL A 273 -5.42 -12.48 -17.23
N ASN A 274 -6.76 -12.47 -17.37
CA ASN A 274 -7.62 -13.65 -17.31
C ASN A 274 -7.42 -14.47 -16.03
N ASP A 275 -7.04 -13.81 -14.94
CA ASP A 275 -6.89 -14.44 -13.63
C ASP A 275 -7.79 -13.73 -12.62
N PRO A 276 -8.84 -14.39 -12.09
CA PRO A 276 -9.73 -13.77 -11.10
C PRO A 276 -9.12 -13.75 -9.68
N VAL A 277 -8.00 -14.43 -9.47
CA VAL A 277 -7.35 -14.56 -8.17
C VAL A 277 -6.42 -13.36 -7.94
N LEU A 278 -6.40 -12.86 -6.69
CA LEU A 278 -5.33 -11.98 -6.23
C LEU A 278 -4.34 -12.80 -5.41
N ASP A 279 -3.15 -13.00 -5.95
CA ASP A 279 -2.03 -13.70 -5.33
C ASP A 279 -1.29 -12.82 -4.31
N ASN A 280 -1.14 -11.52 -4.60
CA ASN A 280 -0.42 -10.62 -3.72
C ASN A 280 -1.37 -9.84 -2.77
N PRO A 281 -0.91 -9.51 -1.56
CA PRO A 281 -1.63 -8.57 -0.72
C PRO A 281 -1.54 -7.15 -1.30
N ASN A 282 -2.51 -6.29 -0.96
CA ASN A 282 -2.46 -4.87 -1.33
C ASN A 282 -1.12 -4.25 -0.88
N PRO A 283 -0.30 -3.70 -1.81
CA PRO A 283 1.07 -3.32 -1.51
C PRO A 283 1.20 -1.92 -0.91
N THR A 284 0.10 -1.20 -0.68
CA THR A 284 0.13 0.22 -0.26
C THR A 284 0.88 0.43 1.06
N SER A 285 0.63 -0.42 2.07
CA SER A 285 1.33 -0.33 3.36
C SER A 285 2.83 -0.59 3.22
N PHE A 286 3.21 -1.51 2.34
CA PHE A 286 4.61 -1.74 1.97
C PHE A 286 5.21 -0.48 1.35
N TRP A 287 4.61 0.10 0.31
CA TRP A 287 5.14 1.31 -0.32
C TRP A 287 5.23 2.50 0.64
N ASN A 288 4.24 2.68 1.51
CA ASN A 288 4.26 3.69 2.57
C ASN A 288 5.44 3.49 3.53
N SER A 289 5.75 2.23 3.91
CA SER A 289 6.91 1.90 4.73
C SER A 289 8.25 2.16 4.02
N GLN A 290 8.26 2.12 2.69
CA GLN A 290 9.42 2.49 1.87
C GLN A 290 9.51 4.00 1.63
N GLY A 291 8.63 4.80 2.24
CA GLY A 291 8.61 6.26 2.11
C GLY A 291 7.95 6.76 0.82
N TYR A 292 7.08 5.94 0.20
CA TYR A 292 6.36 6.32 -1.00
C TYR A 292 4.86 6.53 -0.75
N ASN A 293 4.27 7.58 -1.31
CA ASN A 293 2.82 7.66 -1.50
C ASN A 293 2.48 6.92 -2.79
N VAL A 294 1.51 6.01 -2.76
CA VAL A 294 0.95 5.39 -3.96
C VAL A 294 0.00 6.37 -4.66
N ARG A 295 0.60 7.36 -5.36
CA ARG A 295 -0.06 8.35 -6.23
C ARG A 295 0.90 8.93 -7.27
#